data_AF-X1Q2D2-F1
#
_entry.id   AF-X1Q2D2-F1
#
_cell.length_a   1.000
_cell.length_b   1.000
_cell.length_c   1.000
_cell.angle_alpha   90.00
_cell.angle_beta   90.00
_cell.angle_gamma   90.00
#
_symmetry.space_group_name_H-M   'P 1'
#
loop_
_entity.id
_entity.type
_entity.pdbx_description
1 polymer ?
#
loop_
_entity_poly.entity_id
_entity_poly.type
_entity_poly.pdbx_seq_one_letter_code
_entity_poly.pdbx_strand_id
1 'polypeptide(L)'
;MDFCTGGLVESWEVTPEEIVFHIRPGVYWTGLSIKPVMERRELTAADFVFNFDRLMEEKNVRSGHLIKAMGTIKNVYARDKYTCVIETTAFYPEWWFVLGSGWHTEKYAPESVEAGLGWDTLVGTGPFYVKKHTLGVSVTYGRNPDYWETTTINGKEYPLPFIDKLVWPVILDESTRIAHLRTGKLDWLPQVSLRYSDSLAATSPDLIQDRWLSSGVNILGMKVTQPPFDDINVRRALMIGLDLDAILEGIYGEGEVYAWPYSSASAMYTPFDELSPSLKELYTNDPAKARQMLADAGYPDGFFVKVYTESGNAILADMLAMAV
;
A
#
# COMPACT_ATOMS: atom_id res chain seq x y z
N MET A 1 -7.56 17.41 -6.17
CA MET A 1 -6.38 17.73 -5.32
C MET A 1 -6.76 17.91 -3.85
N ASP A 2 -8.06 18.00 -3.55
CA ASP A 2 -8.64 18.20 -2.21
C ASP A 2 -8.32 17.10 -1.17
N PHE A 3 -7.70 15.99 -1.59
CA PHE A 3 -7.30 14.88 -0.73
C PHE A 3 -5.82 14.91 -0.33
N CYS A 4 -5.01 15.80 -0.91
CA CYS A 4 -3.60 15.94 -0.54
C CYS A 4 -3.49 16.91 0.63
N THR A 5 -2.88 16.48 1.73
CA THR A 5 -2.58 17.34 2.88
C THR A 5 -1.07 17.44 3.07
N GLY A 6 -0.62 18.60 3.57
CA GLY A 6 0.79 18.84 3.79
C GLY A 6 1.35 18.00 4.95
N GLY A 7 2.50 17.37 4.73
CA GLY A 7 3.24 16.58 5.72
C GLY A 7 4.63 17.17 5.94
N LEU A 8 5.67 16.40 5.55
CA LEU A 8 7.05 16.91 5.44
C LEU A 8 7.17 18.01 4.37
N VAL A 9 6.32 17.98 3.35
CA VAL A 9 6.10 19.06 2.38
C VAL A 9 4.82 19.77 2.81
N GLU A 10 4.90 21.04 3.19
CA GLU A 10 3.74 21.80 3.68
C GLU A 10 2.87 22.35 2.55
N SER A 11 3.49 22.65 1.40
CA SER A 11 2.79 23.12 0.20
C SER A 11 3.58 22.80 -1.06
N TRP A 12 2.94 22.88 -2.23
CA TRP A 12 3.55 22.58 -3.50
C TRP A 12 2.96 23.40 -4.65
N GLU A 13 3.76 23.57 -5.70
CA GLU A 13 3.36 24.17 -6.97
C GLU A 13 3.60 23.16 -8.09
N VAL A 14 2.68 23.05 -9.04
CA VAL A 14 2.74 22.06 -10.12
C VAL A 14 2.44 22.73 -11.45
N THR A 15 3.40 22.71 -12.35
CA THR A 15 3.26 23.09 -13.75
C THR A 15 3.69 21.93 -14.67
N PRO A 16 3.51 22.03 -15.99
CA PRO A 16 4.09 21.06 -16.91
C PRO A 16 5.63 20.98 -16.87
N GLU A 17 6.30 22.08 -16.51
CA GLU A 17 7.75 22.24 -16.53
C GLU A 17 8.42 21.92 -15.19
N GLU A 18 7.73 22.14 -14.06
CA GLU A 18 8.28 21.81 -12.74
C GLU A 18 7.23 21.47 -11.68
N ILE A 19 7.66 20.69 -10.69
CA ILE A 19 6.99 20.50 -9.41
C ILE A 19 7.90 21.08 -8.32
N VAL A 20 7.40 22.04 -7.56
CA VAL A 20 8.12 22.69 -6.46
C VAL A 20 7.53 22.24 -5.14
N PHE A 21 8.34 21.62 -4.29
CA PHE A 21 7.98 21.21 -2.94
C PHE A 21 8.57 22.18 -1.92
N HIS A 22 7.68 22.77 -1.12
CA HIS A 22 8.02 23.60 0.03
C HIS A 22 8.05 22.74 1.29
N ILE A 23 9.24 22.48 1.79
CA ILE A 23 9.51 21.57 2.91
C ILE A 23 9.27 22.28 4.21
N ARG A 24 8.57 21.61 5.12
CA ARG A 24 8.24 22.13 6.44
C ARG A 24 9.52 22.42 7.25
N PRO A 25 9.74 23.66 7.68
CA PRO A 25 10.83 23.99 8.59
C PRO A 25 10.64 23.37 9.98
N GLY A 26 11.73 23.15 10.72
CA GLY A 26 11.65 22.67 12.11
C GLY A 26 11.29 21.19 12.26
N VAL A 27 11.34 20.41 11.18
CA VAL A 27 11.29 18.94 11.23
C VAL A 27 12.71 18.40 11.39
N TYR A 28 12.89 17.41 12.27
CA TYR A 28 14.21 16.86 12.58
C TYR A 28 14.28 15.36 12.31
N TRP A 29 15.41 14.93 11.74
CA TRP A 29 15.89 13.57 11.93
C TRP A 29 16.23 13.39 13.39
N THR A 30 15.56 12.45 14.05
CA THR A 30 15.59 12.34 15.51
C THR A 30 16.95 11.95 16.08
N GLY A 31 17.81 11.29 15.29
CA GLY A 31 19.00 10.59 15.78
C GLY A 31 18.69 9.38 16.67
N LEU A 32 17.40 9.08 16.90
CA LEU A 32 16.96 7.99 17.76
C LEU A 32 16.88 6.70 16.97
N SER A 33 17.71 5.73 17.33
CA SER A 33 17.73 4.36 16.82
C SER A 33 18.30 3.41 17.87
N ILE A 34 18.24 2.08 17.65
CA ILE A 34 18.83 1.09 18.57
C ILE A 34 20.35 1.27 18.64
N LYS A 35 20.97 1.52 17.48
CA LYS A 35 22.39 1.87 17.33
C LYS A 35 22.45 3.25 16.69
N PRO A 36 22.74 4.31 17.47
CA PRO A 36 22.86 5.67 16.94
C PRO A 36 23.87 5.74 15.81
N VAL A 37 23.46 6.29 14.66
CA VAL A 37 24.30 6.47 13.46
C VAL A 37 24.47 7.94 13.07
N MET A 38 23.73 8.83 13.72
CA MET A 38 23.77 10.27 13.48
C MET A 38 23.30 11.03 14.72
N GLU A 39 23.74 12.28 14.82
CA GLU A 39 23.15 13.24 15.76
C GLU A 39 21.85 13.82 15.21
N ARG A 40 21.01 14.34 16.10
CA ARG A 40 19.78 15.06 15.73
C ARG A 40 20.13 16.25 14.84
N ARG A 41 19.53 16.32 13.65
CA ARG A 41 19.66 17.46 12.73
C ARG A 41 18.37 17.72 11.96
N GLU A 42 18.25 18.93 11.46
CA GLU A 42 17.06 19.34 10.72
C GLU A 42 16.97 18.60 9.36
N LEU A 43 15.74 18.28 8.96
CA LEU A 43 15.39 17.84 7.62
C LEU A 43 15.43 19.03 6.67
N THR A 44 16.02 18.85 5.49
CA THR A 44 16.18 19.92 4.49
C THR A 44 15.86 19.43 3.08
N ALA A 45 15.79 20.35 2.11
CA ALA A 45 15.67 20.04 0.69
C ALA A 45 16.78 19.13 0.17
N ALA A 46 18.00 19.23 0.71
CA ALA A 46 19.09 18.34 0.34
C ALA A 46 18.76 16.86 0.66
N ASP A 47 18.04 16.57 1.74
CA ASP A 47 17.62 15.21 2.08
C ASP A 47 16.58 14.67 1.08
N PHE A 48 15.74 15.54 0.51
CA PHE A 48 14.79 15.17 -0.53
C PHE A 48 15.49 14.82 -1.84
N VAL A 49 16.47 15.65 -2.26
CA VAL A 49 17.32 15.39 -3.43
C VAL A 49 18.07 14.08 -3.26
N PHE A 50 18.74 13.88 -2.11
CA PHE A 50 19.44 12.64 -1.80
C PHE A 50 18.55 11.40 -1.92
N ASN A 51 17.34 11.44 -1.34
CA ASN A 51 16.43 10.30 -1.42
C ASN A 51 15.91 10.07 -2.84
N PHE A 52 15.72 11.13 -3.62
CA PHE A 52 15.37 10.99 -5.03
C PHE A 52 16.48 10.30 -5.82
N ASP A 53 17.73 10.79 -5.70
CA ASP A 53 18.89 10.22 -6.37
C ASP A 53 19.08 8.74 -6.00
N ARG A 54 18.99 8.42 -4.70
CA ARG A 54 19.03 7.05 -4.19
C ARG A 54 17.99 6.15 -4.88
N LEU A 55 16.73 6.59 -4.95
CA LEU A 55 15.66 5.83 -5.60
C LEU A 55 15.88 5.68 -7.11
N MET A 56 16.50 6.66 -7.77
CA MET A 56 16.86 6.58 -9.18
C MET A 56 18.02 5.62 -9.45
N GLU A 57 18.94 5.45 -8.51
CA GLU A 57 20.07 4.52 -8.64
C GLU A 57 19.73 3.08 -8.25
N GLU A 58 18.85 2.90 -7.25
CA GLU A 58 18.46 1.59 -6.76
C GLU A 58 17.72 0.76 -7.82
N LYS A 59 18.25 -0.43 -8.10
CA LYS A 59 17.73 -1.32 -9.16
C LYS A 59 16.55 -2.18 -8.73
N ASN A 60 16.36 -2.42 -7.43
CA ASN A 60 15.39 -3.40 -6.92
C ASN A 60 14.35 -2.79 -5.99
N VAL A 61 14.17 -1.47 -6.03
CA VAL A 61 13.16 -0.78 -5.23
C VAL A 61 12.00 -0.37 -6.12
N ARG A 62 10.79 -0.76 -5.71
CA ARG A 62 9.53 -0.49 -6.42
C ARG A 62 9.35 1.00 -6.68
N SER A 63 9.59 1.82 -5.66
CA SER A 63 9.53 3.28 -5.70
C SER A 63 10.38 3.86 -6.85
N GLY A 64 11.63 3.42 -6.99
CA GLY A 64 12.51 3.85 -8.08
C GLY A 64 12.00 3.48 -9.47
N HIS A 65 11.36 2.31 -9.63
CA HIS A 65 10.74 1.93 -10.90
C HIS A 65 9.54 2.79 -11.25
N LEU A 66 8.70 3.14 -10.28
CA LEU A 66 7.53 4.00 -10.49
C LEU A 66 7.96 5.40 -10.93
N ILE A 67 8.97 5.97 -10.26
CA ILE A 67 9.53 7.28 -10.61
C ILE A 67 10.12 7.25 -12.03
N LYS A 68 10.90 6.22 -12.38
CA LYS A 68 11.44 6.04 -13.75
C LYS A 68 10.34 5.87 -14.79
N ALA A 69 9.28 5.13 -14.45
CA ALA A 69 8.14 4.88 -15.34
C ALA A 69 7.34 6.15 -15.65
N MET A 70 7.42 7.19 -14.82
CA MET A 70 6.86 8.51 -15.16
C MET A 70 7.45 9.04 -16.47
N GLY A 71 8.76 8.82 -16.72
CA GLY A 71 9.43 9.23 -17.95
C GLY A 71 9.50 10.75 -18.18
N THR A 72 8.98 11.56 -17.26
CA THR A 72 8.90 13.01 -17.38
C THR A 72 9.95 13.76 -16.56
N ILE A 73 10.57 13.14 -15.57
CA ILE A 73 11.50 13.84 -14.67
C ILE A 73 12.84 14.07 -15.37
N LYS A 74 13.26 15.34 -15.41
CA LYS A 74 14.49 15.81 -16.04
C LYS A 74 15.61 16.03 -15.02
N ASN A 75 15.30 16.66 -13.89
CA ASN A 75 16.28 17.01 -12.87
C ASN A 75 15.61 17.21 -11.50
N VAL A 76 16.33 16.97 -10.41
CA VAL A 76 15.88 17.26 -9.05
C VAL A 76 17.00 17.98 -8.29
N TYR A 77 16.68 19.11 -7.68
CA TYR A 77 17.67 19.90 -6.94
C TYR A 77 17.05 20.72 -5.81
N ALA A 78 17.88 21.07 -4.84
CA ALA A 78 17.52 22.00 -3.78
C ALA A 78 17.79 23.43 -4.26
N ARG A 79 16.73 24.24 -4.39
CA ARG A 79 16.86 25.66 -4.74
C ARG A 79 17.36 26.47 -3.54
N ASP A 80 16.94 26.07 -2.35
CA ASP A 80 17.39 26.58 -1.05
C ASP A 80 17.21 25.50 0.04
N LYS A 81 17.31 25.88 1.32
CA LYS A 81 17.21 24.95 2.45
C LYS A 81 15.87 24.21 2.54
N TYR A 82 14.77 24.84 2.12
CA TYR A 82 13.41 24.33 2.27
C TYR A 82 12.67 24.17 0.93
N THR A 83 13.30 24.50 -0.21
CA THR A 83 12.69 24.36 -1.53
C THR A 83 13.36 23.27 -2.34
N CYS A 84 12.64 22.18 -2.63
CA CYS A 84 13.06 21.12 -3.55
C CYS A 84 12.32 21.27 -4.88
N VAL A 85 13.05 21.31 -5.99
CA VAL A 85 12.51 21.49 -7.34
C VAL A 85 12.71 20.21 -8.14
N ILE A 86 11.66 19.74 -8.79
CA ILE A 86 11.65 18.61 -9.70
C ILE A 86 11.28 19.15 -11.08
N GLU A 87 12.25 19.26 -11.98
CA GLU A 87 12.00 19.66 -13.36
C GLU A 87 11.36 18.51 -14.13
N THR A 88 10.33 18.81 -14.91
CA THR A 88 9.61 17.85 -15.74
C THR A 88 9.58 18.27 -17.21
N THR A 89 9.53 17.31 -18.12
CA THR A 89 9.35 17.55 -19.57
C THR A 89 7.89 17.70 -19.97
N ALA A 90 6.97 17.23 -19.12
CA ALA A 90 5.53 17.36 -19.28
C ALA A 90 4.82 17.16 -17.94
N PHE A 91 3.59 17.66 -17.86
CA PHE A 91 2.72 17.41 -16.72
C PHE A 91 2.41 15.92 -16.56
N TYR A 92 2.58 15.39 -15.34
CA TYR A 92 2.24 14.01 -15.01
C TYR A 92 1.04 13.97 -14.04
N PRO A 93 -0.16 13.52 -14.48
CA PRO A 93 -1.38 13.60 -13.68
C PRO A 93 -1.34 12.88 -12.33
N GLU A 94 -0.54 11.81 -12.21
CA GLU A 94 -0.41 10.99 -11.00
C GLU A 94 0.80 11.38 -10.14
N TRP A 95 1.34 12.59 -10.30
CA TRP A 95 2.54 13.02 -9.57
C TRP A 95 2.37 12.91 -8.05
N TRP A 96 1.17 13.17 -7.54
CA TRP A 96 0.86 13.12 -6.11
C TRP A 96 0.99 11.69 -5.57
N PHE A 97 0.63 10.68 -6.38
CA PHE A 97 0.72 9.28 -6.00
C PHE A 97 2.18 8.80 -6.02
N VAL A 98 2.93 9.16 -7.06
CA VAL A 98 4.30 8.67 -7.26
C VAL A 98 5.33 9.46 -6.46
N LEU A 99 5.21 10.79 -6.42
CA LEU A 99 6.18 11.69 -5.78
C LEU A 99 5.70 12.23 -4.43
N GLY A 100 4.41 12.50 -4.30
CA GLY A 100 3.81 13.10 -3.10
C GLY A 100 3.51 12.09 -1.96
N SER A 101 3.45 10.80 -2.26
CA SER A 101 3.18 9.76 -1.27
C SER A 101 4.45 9.29 -0.58
N GLY A 102 4.46 9.32 0.76
CA GLY A 102 5.55 8.75 1.57
C GLY A 102 5.75 7.24 1.38
N TRP A 103 4.79 6.54 0.78
CA TRP A 103 4.90 5.12 0.41
C TRP A 103 5.77 4.89 -0.83
N HIS A 104 5.80 5.85 -1.77
CA HIS A 104 6.57 5.74 -3.02
C HIS A 104 7.80 6.63 -3.06
N THR A 105 7.96 7.54 -2.09
CA THR A 105 9.17 8.34 -1.91
C THR A 105 9.65 8.28 -0.48
N GLU A 106 9.94 7.06 0.00
CA GLU A 106 10.41 6.85 1.36
C GLU A 106 11.63 7.72 1.67
N LYS A 107 11.58 8.42 2.81
CA LYS A 107 12.67 9.29 3.25
C LYS A 107 13.52 8.56 4.29
N TYR A 108 14.78 8.34 3.94
CA TYR A 108 15.80 7.89 4.88
C TYR A 108 16.83 8.99 5.10
N ALA A 109 17.34 9.09 6.32
CA ALA A 109 18.51 9.92 6.58
C ALA A 109 19.71 9.35 5.80
N PRO A 110 20.47 10.18 5.06
CA PRO A 110 21.72 9.77 4.42
C PRO A 110 22.63 8.93 5.30
N GLU A 111 22.75 9.29 6.58
CA GLU A 111 23.57 8.60 7.56
C GLU A 111 23.06 7.18 7.88
N SER A 112 21.73 6.98 7.94
CA SER A 112 21.15 5.63 8.07
C SER A 112 21.37 4.79 6.81
N VAL A 113 21.37 5.41 5.63
CA VAL A 113 21.69 4.71 4.37
C VAL A 113 23.16 4.30 4.35
N GLU A 114 24.08 5.19 4.73
CA GLU A 114 25.52 4.92 4.81
C GLU A 114 25.84 3.81 5.83
N ALA A 115 25.18 3.81 6.99
CA ALA A 115 25.31 2.76 7.98
C ALA A 115 24.66 1.42 7.58
N GLY A 116 23.91 1.40 6.47
CA GLY A 116 23.10 0.28 6.01
C GLY A 116 21.72 0.27 6.67
N LEU A 117 20.67 0.20 5.86
CA LEU A 117 19.27 0.23 6.32
C LEU A 117 18.89 -1.06 7.04
N GLY A 118 18.93 -1.02 8.38
CA GLY A 118 18.54 -2.11 9.26
C GLY A 118 17.64 -1.61 10.39
N TRP A 119 16.88 -2.53 11.01
CA TRP A 119 16.00 -2.22 12.14
C TRP A 119 16.68 -1.48 13.29
N ASP A 120 18.00 -1.61 13.42
CA ASP A 120 18.81 -0.99 14.45
C ASP A 120 19.43 0.36 14.07
N THR A 121 19.51 0.69 12.78
CA THR A 121 20.15 1.91 12.24
C THR A 121 19.15 2.91 11.63
N LEU A 122 17.89 2.51 11.46
CA LEU A 122 16.83 3.36 10.92
C LEU A 122 16.57 4.57 11.82
N VAL A 123 16.73 5.77 11.24
CA VAL A 123 16.35 7.05 11.83
C VAL A 123 15.26 7.69 10.98
N GLY A 124 14.20 8.16 11.63
CA GLY A 124 13.06 8.81 10.99
C GLY A 124 12.77 10.19 11.58
N THR A 125 11.79 10.86 10.98
CA THR A 125 11.20 12.15 11.44
C THR A 125 9.80 11.97 12.05
N GLY A 126 9.31 10.72 12.09
CA GLY A 126 7.95 10.38 12.50
C GLY A 126 7.68 10.42 14.01
N PRO A 127 6.46 10.08 14.43
CA PRO A 127 6.02 10.16 15.83
C PRO A 127 6.67 9.11 16.75
N PHE A 128 7.27 8.07 16.17
CA PHE A 128 7.95 7.02 16.91
C PHE A 128 9.27 6.62 16.26
N TYR A 129 10.19 6.10 17.05
CA TYR A 129 11.45 5.49 16.61
C TYR A 129 11.51 4.02 17.01
N VAL A 130 12.30 3.21 16.30
CA VAL A 130 12.50 1.80 16.65
C VAL A 130 13.34 1.72 17.92
N LYS A 131 12.71 1.30 19.02
CA LYS A 131 13.36 1.17 20.33
C LYS A 131 13.94 -0.22 20.54
N LYS A 132 13.29 -1.25 20.00
CA LYS A 132 13.75 -2.64 20.06
C LYS A 132 13.14 -3.44 18.91
N HIS A 133 13.93 -4.29 18.29
CA HIS A 133 13.45 -5.29 17.35
C HIS A 133 13.88 -6.68 17.83
N THR A 134 12.95 -7.61 17.90
CA THR A 134 13.22 -9.03 18.17
C THR A 134 12.63 -9.82 17.03
N LEU A 135 13.50 -10.33 16.17
CA LEU A 135 13.13 -11.01 14.93
C LEU A 135 12.13 -12.13 15.21
N GLY A 136 11.02 -12.13 14.46
CA GLY A 136 9.95 -13.12 14.59
C GLY A 136 9.09 -13.00 15.86
N VAL A 137 9.35 -12.02 16.73
CA VAL A 137 8.62 -11.83 17.99
C VAL A 137 7.88 -10.50 18.01
N SER A 138 8.58 -9.37 17.90
CA SER A 138 7.96 -8.05 17.95
C SER A 138 8.90 -6.93 17.50
N VAL A 139 8.30 -5.81 17.08
CA VAL A 139 8.95 -4.50 17.03
C VAL A 139 8.36 -3.63 18.13
N THR A 140 9.21 -3.01 18.95
CA THR A 140 8.80 -2.01 19.94
C THR A 140 9.27 -0.64 19.49
N TYR A 141 8.35 0.31 19.45
CA TYR A 141 8.61 1.69 19.12
C TYR A 141 8.49 2.57 20.36
N GLY A 142 9.41 3.52 20.50
CA GLY A 142 9.36 4.57 21.53
C GLY A 142 8.85 5.88 20.95
N ARG A 143 8.14 6.69 21.75
CA ARG A 143 7.71 8.04 21.35
C ARG A 143 8.91 8.90 20.94
N ASN A 144 8.80 9.61 19.82
CA ASN A 144 9.65 10.75 19.49
C ASN A 144 9.19 11.96 20.33
N PRO A 145 9.99 12.45 21.29
CA PRO A 145 9.59 13.56 22.15
C PRO A 145 9.50 14.91 21.40
N ASP A 146 10.15 15.01 20.24
CA ASP A 146 10.23 16.23 19.43
C ASP A 146 9.39 16.09 18.15
N TYR A 147 8.34 15.27 18.16
CA TYR A 147 7.48 15.14 17.00
C TYR A 147 6.77 16.47 16.70
N TRP A 148 6.78 16.84 15.43
CA TRP A 148 6.46 18.19 14.99
C TRP A 148 4.96 18.41 14.76
N GLU A 149 4.15 17.36 14.62
CA GLU A 149 2.71 17.51 14.43
C GLU A 149 1.98 17.69 15.76
N THR A 150 0.95 18.50 15.67
CA THR A 150 -0.09 18.66 16.68
C THR A 150 -1.43 18.19 16.11
N THR A 151 -2.40 17.97 17.00
CA THR A 151 -3.78 17.75 16.62
C THR A 151 -4.71 18.64 17.45
N THR A 152 -5.83 19.06 16.87
CA THR A 152 -6.83 19.86 17.59
C THR A 152 -8.00 18.98 18.00
N ILE A 153 -8.25 18.86 19.31
CA ILE A 153 -9.38 18.12 19.87
C ILE A 153 -10.21 19.10 20.69
N ASN A 154 -11.50 19.23 20.36
CA ASN A 154 -12.43 20.15 21.04
C ASN A 154 -11.90 21.59 21.12
N GLY A 155 -11.28 22.08 20.04
CA GLY A 155 -10.73 23.45 19.97
C GLY A 155 -9.42 23.67 20.71
N LYS A 156 -8.82 22.62 21.31
CA LYS A 156 -7.52 22.69 21.98
C LYS A 156 -6.48 21.90 21.19
N GLU A 157 -5.31 22.50 21.03
CA GLU A 157 -4.16 21.88 20.38
C GLU A 157 -3.39 20.96 21.35
N TYR A 158 -2.97 19.79 20.86
CA TYR A 158 -2.23 18.79 21.59
C TYR A 158 -1.03 18.29 20.78
N PRO A 159 0.14 18.05 21.41
CA PRO A 159 1.25 17.42 20.73
C PRO A 159 0.97 15.93 20.48
N LEU A 160 1.38 15.43 19.32
CA LEU A 160 1.36 14.00 19.00
C LEU A 160 2.74 13.36 19.28
N PRO A 161 2.81 12.03 19.43
CA PRO A 161 1.69 11.09 19.64
C PRO A 161 1.19 11.10 21.09
N PHE A 162 -0.03 10.63 21.36
CA PHE A 162 -0.59 10.54 22.73
C PHE A 162 -0.06 9.39 23.59
N ILE A 163 0.53 8.37 22.98
CA ILE A 163 1.07 7.20 23.68
C ILE A 163 2.60 7.22 23.73
N ASP A 164 3.18 6.63 24.77
CA ASP A 164 4.62 6.61 24.98
C ASP A 164 5.34 5.47 24.23
N LYS A 165 4.60 4.41 23.93
CA LYS A 165 5.14 3.15 23.40
C LYS A 165 4.11 2.45 22.54
N LEU A 166 4.54 1.96 21.38
CA LEU A 166 3.79 1.04 20.52
C LEU A 166 4.55 -0.29 20.46
N VAL A 167 3.84 -1.40 20.63
CA VAL A 167 4.41 -2.74 20.46
C VAL A 167 3.66 -3.44 19.33
N TRP A 168 4.39 -3.87 18.31
CA TRP A 168 3.87 -4.60 17.17
C TRP A 168 4.32 -6.07 17.25
N PRO A 169 3.52 -6.96 17.87
CA PRO A 169 3.87 -8.37 17.97
C PRO A 169 3.65 -9.12 16.66
N VAL A 170 4.47 -10.13 16.40
CA VAL A 170 4.31 -11.05 15.27
C VAL A 170 3.48 -12.26 15.74
N ILE A 171 2.20 -12.29 15.37
CA ILE A 171 1.28 -13.38 15.70
C ILE A 171 0.67 -13.88 14.40
N LEU A 172 1.19 -14.99 13.86
CA LEU A 172 0.83 -15.50 12.54
C LEU A 172 -0.56 -16.15 12.51
N ASP A 173 -0.92 -16.89 13.57
CA ASP A 173 -2.22 -17.55 13.67
C ASP A 173 -3.34 -16.56 13.99
N GLU A 174 -4.37 -16.52 13.14
CA GLU A 174 -5.48 -15.59 13.29
C GLU A 174 -6.30 -15.87 14.55
N SER A 175 -6.57 -17.14 14.88
CA SER A 175 -7.36 -17.49 16.06
C SER A 175 -6.69 -16.99 17.35
N THR A 176 -5.36 -17.02 17.39
CA THR A 176 -4.53 -16.49 18.47
C THR A 176 -4.63 -14.97 18.55
N ARG A 177 -4.61 -14.25 17.41
CA ARG A 177 -4.83 -12.79 17.38
C ARG A 177 -6.21 -12.42 17.94
N ILE A 178 -7.25 -13.14 17.54
CA ILE A 178 -8.63 -12.93 18.02
C ILE A 178 -8.72 -13.19 19.53
N ALA A 179 -8.12 -14.27 20.03
CA ALA A 179 -8.07 -14.55 21.47
C ALA A 179 -7.30 -13.46 22.24
N HIS A 180 -6.20 -12.94 21.69
CA HIS A 180 -5.46 -11.85 22.32
C HIS A 180 -6.25 -10.55 22.35
N LEU A 181 -6.99 -10.22 21.28
CA LEU A 181 -7.90 -9.07 21.25
C LEU A 181 -9.00 -9.20 22.33
N ARG A 182 -9.66 -10.35 22.43
CA ARG A 182 -10.69 -10.61 23.47
C ARG A 182 -10.18 -10.43 24.90
N THR A 183 -8.94 -10.82 25.15
CA THR A 183 -8.32 -10.74 26.49
C THR A 183 -7.65 -9.39 26.77
N GLY A 184 -7.69 -8.44 25.83
CA GLY A 184 -7.02 -7.15 25.96
C GLY A 184 -5.48 -7.24 25.90
N LYS A 185 -4.93 -8.33 25.40
CA LYS A 185 -3.48 -8.44 25.10
C LYS A 185 -3.10 -7.73 23.81
N LEU A 186 -4.06 -7.52 22.91
CA LEU A 186 -3.95 -6.62 21.76
C LEU A 186 -4.99 -5.51 21.95
N ASP A 187 -4.54 -4.26 21.84
CA ASP A 187 -5.43 -3.08 21.88
C ASP A 187 -6.08 -2.80 20.52
N TRP A 188 -5.45 -3.24 19.44
CA TRP A 188 -5.88 -2.99 18.06
C TRP A 188 -5.53 -4.17 17.15
N LEU A 189 -6.45 -4.50 16.24
CA LEU A 189 -6.26 -5.51 15.20
C LEU A 189 -6.81 -4.94 13.87
N PRO A 190 -5.94 -4.54 12.93
CA PRO A 190 -6.36 -3.79 11.74
C PRO A 190 -7.18 -4.59 10.73
N GLN A 191 -7.09 -5.92 10.77
CA GLN A 191 -7.77 -6.82 9.83
C GLN A 191 -8.37 -7.98 10.63
N VAL A 192 -9.69 -8.09 10.58
CA VAL A 192 -10.48 -9.12 11.25
C VAL A 192 -11.35 -9.78 10.19
N SER A 193 -11.21 -11.09 10.01
CA SER A 193 -12.11 -11.84 9.12
C SER A 193 -13.55 -11.75 9.64
N LEU A 194 -14.51 -11.56 8.72
CA LEU A 194 -15.94 -11.46 9.05
C LEU A 194 -16.45 -12.67 9.82
N ARG A 195 -15.85 -13.86 9.65
CA ARG A 195 -16.18 -15.08 10.40
C ARG A 195 -16.08 -14.93 11.92
N TYR A 196 -15.31 -13.97 12.41
CA TYR A 196 -15.17 -13.68 13.84
C TYR A 196 -16.01 -12.49 14.31
N SER A 197 -16.66 -11.74 13.42
CA SER A 197 -17.37 -10.50 13.76
C SER A 197 -18.49 -10.74 14.77
N ASP A 198 -19.43 -11.65 14.48
CA ASP A 198 -20.54 -11.99 15.39
C ASP A 198 -20.04 -12.49 16.74
N SER A 199 -19.02 -13.34 16.71
CA SER A 199 -18.45 -13.92 17.92
C SER A 199 -17.75 -12.84 18.76
N LEU A 200 -17.04 -11.89 18.15
CA LEU A 200 -16.44 -10.76 18.85
C LEU A 200 -17.49 -9.79 19.39
N ALA A 201 -18.54 -9.50 18.62
CA ALA A 201 -19.66 -8.66 19.09
C ALA A 201 -20.35 -9.27 20.31
N ALA A 202 -20.52 -10.60 20.33
CA ALA A 202 -21.11 -11.31 21.46
C ALA A 202 -20.18 -11.42 22.69
N THR A 203 -18.88 -11.68 22.49
CA THR A 203 -17.94 -11.92 23.61
C THR A 203 -17.23 -10.68 24.12
N SER A 204 -17.19 -9.62 23.32
CA SER A 204 -16.39 -8.41 23.55
C SER A 204 -17.14 -7.17 23.06
N PRO A 205 -18.32 -6.86 23.62
CA PRO A 205 -19.20 -5.80 23.15
C PRO A 205 -18.60 -4.39 23.27
N ASP A 206 -17.58 -4.21 24.10
CA ASP A 206 -16.86 -2.93 24.26
C ASP A 206 -15.84 -2.66 23.13
N LEU A 207 -15.57 -3.64 22.26
CA LEU A 207 -14.69 -3.43 21.12
C LEU A 207 -15.37 -2.53 20.10
N ILE A 208 -14.71 -1.42 19.79
CA ILE A 208 -15.09 -0.56 18.68
C ILE A 208 -14.70 -1.28 17.39
N GLN A 209 -15.69 -1.53 16.55
CA GLN A 209 -15.51 -2.10 15.23
C GLN A 209 -15.83 -1.03 14.19
N ASP A 210 -14.98 -0.91 13.19
CA ASP A 210 -15.25 -0.09 12.02
C ASP A 210 -15.22 -1.01 10.79
N ARG A 211 -16.12 -0.72 9.85
CA ARG A 211 -16.32 -1.54 8.66
C ARG A 211 -16.50 -0.63 7.47
N TRP A 212 -15.61 -0.80 6.49
CA TRP A 212 -15.64 -0.08 5.24
C TRP A 212 -15.35 -1.04 4.09
N LEU A 213 -15.83 -0.68 2.90
CA LEU A 213 -15.45 -1.37 1.68
C LEU A 213 -13.99 -1.04 1.36
N SER A 214 -13.14 -2.07 1.31
CA SER A 214 -11.74 -1.89 0.89
C SER A 214 -11.70 -1.48 -0.58
N SER A 215 -10.86 -0.50 -0.91
CA SER A 215 -10.56 -0.14 -2.31
C SER A 215 -9.53 -1.07 -2.95
N GLY A 216 -8.92 -1.97 -2.16
CA GLY A 216 -7.97 -2.97 -2.63
C GLY A 216 -8.66 -4.12 -3.36
N VAL A 217 -8.02 -4.62 -4.40
CA VAL A 217 -8.51 -5.74 -5.22
C VAL A 217 -7.45 -6.80 -5.29
N ASN A 218 -7.85 -8.06 -5.11
CA ASN A 218 -6.98 -9.20 -5.38
C ASN A 218 -7.10 -9.58 -6.85
N ILE A 219 -5.95 -9.63 -7.53
CA ILE A 219 -5.88 -9.91 -8.98
C ILE A 219 -5.02 -11.14 -9.24
N LEU A 220 -5.43 -11.96 -10.20
CA LEU A 220 -4.57 -12.97 -10.79
C LEU A 220 -3.86 -12.36 -12.01
N GLY A 221 -2.62 -11.91 -11.81
CA GLY A 221 -1.80 -11.33 -12.88
C GLY A 221 -1.40 -12.40 -13.91
N MET A 222 -1.75 -12.17 -15.18
CA MET A 222 -1.38 -13.03 -16.31
C MET A 222 -0.23 -12.43 -17.11
N LYS A 223 0.79 -13.22 -17.43
CA LYS A 223 1.93 -12.75 -18.22
C LYS A 223 1.60 -12.73 -19.71
N VAL A 224 1.01 -11.62 -20.17
CA VAL A 224 0.50 -11.44 -21.54
C VAL A 224 1.54 -11.50 -22.67
N THR A 225 2.83 -11.66 -22.33
CA THR A 225 3.92 -11.81 -23.30
C THR A 225 4.35 -13.26 -23.51
N GLN A 226 3.65 -14.22 -22.90
CA GLN A 226 3.97 -15.64 -23.00
C GLN A 226 2.69 -16.49 -23.18
N PRO A 227 2.76 -17.56 -23.97
CA PRO A 227 1.69 -18.56 -24.02
C PRO A 227 1.37 -19.15 -22.65
N PRO A 228 0.09 -19.46 -22.36
CA PRO A 228 -1.07 -19.27 -23.24
C PRO A 228 -1.71 -17.87 -23.10
N PHE A 229 -1.13 -17.00 -22.27
CA PHE A 229 -1.74 -15.72 -21.88
C PHE A 229 -1.50 -14.60 -22.87
N ASP A 230 -0.72 -14.81 -23.93
CA ASP A 230 -0.59 -13.89 -25.06
C ASP A 230 -1.88 -13.82 -25.90
N ASP A 231 -2.65 -14.91 -25.96
CA ASP A 231 -4.00 -14.91 -26.54
C ASP A 231 -5.03 -14.27 -25.60
N ILE A 232 -5.69 -13.21 -26.09
CA ILE A 232 -6.78 -12.54 -25.35
C ILE A 232 -7.98 -13.44 -25.13
N ASN A 233 -8.26 -14.39 -26.02
CA ASN A 233 -9.41 -15.29 -25.90
C ASN A 233 -9.21 -16.27 -24.76
N VAL A 234 -7.99 -16.74 -24.51
CA VAL A 234 -7.65 -17.52 -23.32
C VAL A 234 -7.94 -16.73 -22.05
N ARG A 235 -7.48 -15.47 -21.98
CA ARG A 235 -7.72 -14.61 -20.81
C ARG A 235 -9.20 -14.33 -20.56
N ARG A 236 -9.98 -14.11 -21.63
CA ARG A 236 -11.43 -13.92 -21.55
C ARG A 236 -12.15 -15.20 -21.11
N ALA A 237 -11.75 -16.35 -21.66
CA ALA A 237 -12.31 -17.65 -21.28
C ALA A 237 -12.10 -17.93 -19.79
N LEU A 238 -10.89 -17.68 -19.27
CA LEU A 238 -10.59 -17.83 -17.85
C LEU A 238 -11.50 -16.92 -17.00
N MET A 239 -11.66 -15.64 -17.36
CA MET A 239 -12.51 -14.72 -16.63
C MET A 239 -14.00 -15.14 -16.65
N ILE A 240 -14.52 -15.52 -17.82
CA ILE A 240 -15.90 -15.99 -18.01
C ILE A 240 -16.19 -17.24 -17.18
N GLY A 241 -15.20 -18.13 -17.05
CA GLY A 241 -15.34 -19.38 -16.29
C GLY A 241 -15.27 -19.23 -14.77
N LEU A 242 -14.93 -18.04 -14.25
CA LEU A 242 -14.83 -17.81 -12.81
C LEU A 242 -16.20 -17.53 -12.19
N ASP A 243 -16.46 -18.19 -11.07
CA ASP A 243 -17.59 -17.90 -10.20
C ASP A 243 -17.19 -16.86 -9.15
N LEU A 244 -17.27 -15.58 -9.54
CA LEU A 244 -16.89 -14.48 -8.66
C LEU A 244 -17.82 -14.34 -7.45
N ASP A 245 -19.09 -14.71 -7.60
CA ASP A 245 -20.05 -14.67 -6.50
C ASP A 245 -19.73 -15.76 -5.47
N ALA A 246 -19.42 -16.98 -5.91
CA ALA A 246 -18.95 -18.03 -5.01
C ALA A 246 -17.62 -17.66 -4.33
N ILE A 247 -16.68 -17.04 -5.04
CA ILE A 247 -15.43 -16.54 -4.44
C ILE A 247 -15.73 -15.46 -3.40
N LEU A 248 -16.62 -14.52 -3.71
CA LEU A 248 -17.02 -13.44 -2.81
C LEU A 248 -17.63 -14.00 -1.52
N GLU A 249 -18.62 -14.89 -1.65
CA GLU A 249 -19.29 -15.53 -0.52
C GLU A 249 -18.34 -16.43 0.28
N GLY A 250 -17.55 -17.27 -0.40
CA GLY A 250 -16.71 -18.28 0.24
C GLY A 250 -15.49 -17.71 0.97
N ILE A 251 -14.91 -16.62 0.48
CA ILE A 251 -13.64 -16.08 1.00
C ILE A 251 -13.84 -14.80 1.80
N TYR A 252 -14.66 -13.89 1.27
CA TYR A 252 -14.85 -12.57 1.88
C TYR A 252 -16.10 -12.51 2.74
N GLY A 253 -17.12 -13.32 2.44
CA GLY A 253 -18.44 -13.31 3.06
C GLY A 253 -19.29 -12.12 2.59
N GLU A 254 -18.70 -10.92 2.55
CA GLU A 254 -19.36 -9.71 2.09
C GLU A 254 -18.38 -8.83 1.29
N GLY A 255 -18.89 -8.16 0.25
CA GLY A 255 -18.13 -7.22 -0.57
C GLY A 255 -18.86 -6.96 -1.89
N GLU A 256 -18.13 -6.42 -2.87
CA GLU A 256 -18.66 -6.14 -4.21
C GLU A 256 -17.78 -6.81 -5.26
N VAL A 257 -18.39 -7.40 -6.29
CA VAL A 257 -17.66 -7.84 -7.46
C VAL A 257 -17.05 -6.62 -8.15
N TYR A 258 -15.72 -6.57 -8.17
CA TYR A 258 -14.98 -5.45 -8.71
C TYR A 258 -14.91 -5.50 -10.24
N ALA A 259 -15.52 -4.52 -10.91
CA ALA A 259 -15.33 -4.30 -12.33
C ALA A 259 -14.11 -3.38 -12.59
N TRP A 260 -13.02 -3.95 -13.08
CA TRP A 260 -11.78 -3.23 -13.42
C TRP A 260 -12.01 -2.16 -14.50
N PRO A 261 -11.31 -0.99 -14.48
CA PRO A 261 -10.09 -0.67 -13.73
C PRO A 261 -10.20 0.09 -12.41
N TYR A 262 -11.39 0.55 -12.00
CA TYR A 262 -11.52 1.40 -10.82
C TYR A 262 -12.56 0.82 -9.84
N SER A 263 -12.36 1.01 -8.53
CA SER A 263 -13.38 0.67 -7.52
C SER A 263 -14.51 1.68 -7.55
N SER A 264 -15.66 1.30 -6.99
CA SER A 264 -16.79 2.19 -6.69
C SER A 264 -16.41 3.42 -5.85
N ALA A 265 -15.25 3.41 -5.18
CA ALA A 265 -14.69 4.56 -4.46
C ALA A 265 -14.04 5.62 -5.38
N SER A 266 -13.78 5.32 -6.65
CA SER A 266 -13.16 6.23 -7.61
C SER A 266 -14.19 7.00 -8.42
N ALA A 267 -13.95 8.28 -8.66
CA ALA A 267 -14.75 9.09 -9.58
C ALA A 267 -14.67 8.60 -11.04
N MET A 268 -13.72 7.73 -11.37
CA MET A 268 -13.58 7.11 -12.69
C MET A 268 -14.28 5.74 -12.79
N TYR A 269 -14.99 5.31 -11.75
CA TYR A 269 -15.75 4.07 -11.75
C TYR A 269 -16.86 4.11 -12.79
N THR A 270 -17.01 3.00 -13.53
CA THR A 270 -18.18 2.77 -14.40
C THR A 270 -19.01 1.66 -13.77
N PRO A 271 -20.27 1.93 -13.38
CA PRO A 271 -21.16 0.92 -12.84
C PRO A 271 -21.29 -0.29 -13.76
N PHE A 272 -21.44 -1.49 -13.19
CA PHE A 272 -21.55 -2.72 -13.96
C PHE A 272 -22.63 -2.66 -15.05
N ASP A 273 -23.80 -2.08 -14.72
CA ASP A 273 -24.93 -1.94 -15.65
C ASP A 273 -24.66 -0.99 -16.83
N GLU A 274 -23.64 -0.15 -16.74
CA GLU A 274 -23.23 0.76 -17.81
C GLU A 274 -22.13 0.17 -18.70
N LEU A 275 -21.57 -0.99 -18.32
CA LEU A 275 -20.58 -1.68 -19.13
C LEU A 275 -21.16 -2.17 -20.46
N SER A 276 -20.30 -2.23 -21.48
CA SER A 276 -20.69 -2.79 -22.77
C SER A 276 -21.07 -4.29 -22.63
N PRO A 277 -21.94 -4.83 -23.50
CA PRO A 277 -22.33 -6.23 -23.44
C PRO A 277 -21.13 -7.20 -23.42
N SER A 278 -20.07 -6.88 -24.16
CA SER A 278 -18.85 -7.71 -24.23
C SER A 278 -18.00 -7.66 -22.97
N LEU A 279 -18.12 -6.61 -22.15
CA LEU A 279 -17.48 -6.53 -20.84
C LEU A 279 -18.34 -7.22 -19.77
N LYS A 280 -19.67 -7.01 -19.79
CA LYS A 280 -20.60 -7.72 -18.88
C LYS A 280 -20.48 -9.23 -19.01
N GLU A 281 -20.33 -9.72 -20.23
CA GLU A 281 -20.11 -11.14 -20.53
C GLU A 281 -18.96 -11.77 -19.73
N LEU A 282 -17.89 -11.00 -19.45
CA LEU A 282 -16.73 -11.51 -18.71
C LEU A 282 -17.06 -11.94 -17.28
N TYR A 283 -18.18 -11.48 -16.72
CA TYR A 283 -18.58 -11.71 -15.33
C TYR A 283 -19.80 -12.64 -15.23
N THR A 284 -20.10 -13.42 -16.28
CA THR A 284 -21.34 -14.22 -16.36
C THR A 284 -21.27 -15.60 -15.74
N ASN A 285 -20.08 -16.07 -15.33
CA ASN A 285 -19.87 -17.45 -14.87
C ASN A 285 -20.49 -18.48 -15.85
N ASP A 286 -19.90 -18.60 -17.05
CA ASP A 286 -20.28 -19.58 -18.06
C ASP A 286 -19.13 -20.56 -18.34
N PRO A 287 -18.98 -21.62 -17.51
CA PRO A 287 -17.92 -22.61 -17.69
C PRO A 287 -18.02 -23.39 -19.00
N ALA A 288 -19.23 -23.55 -19.57
CA ALA A 288 -19.41 -24.26 -20.83
C ALA A 288 -18.83 -23.46 -21.99
N LYS A 289 -19.13 -22.16 -22.03
CA LYS A 289 -18.55 -21.23 -22.99
C LYS A 289 -17.05 -21.05 -22.80
N ALA A 290 -16.57 -20.93 -21.55
CA ALA A 290 -15.14 -20.86 -21.27
C ALA A 290 -14.40 -22.07 -21.85
N ARG A 291 -14.90 -23.30 -21.64
CA ARG A 291 -14.32 -24.52 -22.22
C ARG A 291 -14.32 -24.50 -23.75
N GLN A 292 -15.41 -24.05 -24.37
CA GLN A 292 -15.47 -23.92 -25.83
C GLN A 292 -14.43 -22.91 -26.34
N MET A 293 -14.33 -21.74 -25.70
CA MET A 293 -13.35 -20.71 -26.07
C MET A 293 -11.90 -21.20 -25.91
N LEU A 294 -11.62 -21.98 -24.87
CA LEU A 294 -10.31 -22.62 -24.68
C LEU A 294 -10.03 -23.67 -25.78
N ALA A 295 -11.02 -24.48 -26.15
CA ALA A 295 -10.89 -25.44 -27.26
C ALA A 295 -10.61 -24.74 -28.59
N ASP A 296 -11.34 -23.66 -28.89
CA ASP A 296 -11.16 -22.85 -30.11
C ASP A 296 -9.78 -22.16 -30.14
N ALA A 297 -9.23 -21.83 -28.97
CA ALA A 297 -7.87 -21.29 -28.80
C ALA A 297 -6.77 -22.37 -28.83
N GLY A 298 -7.11 -23.64 -29.06
CA GLY A 298 -6.16 -24.76 -29.17
C GLY A 298 -5.89 -25.52 -27.87
N TYR A 299 -6.71 -25.32 -26.83
CA TYR A 299 -6.61 -25.97 -25.52
C TYR A 299 -7.88 -26.77 -25.17
N PRO A 300 -8.29 -27.78 -25.97
CA PRO A 300 -9.53 -28.54 -25.74
C PRO A 300 -9.52 -29.33 -24.42
N ASP A 301 -8.34 -29.75 -23.97
CA ASP A 301 -8.12 -30.44 -22.70
C ASP A 301 -7.55 -29.51 -21.61
N GLY A 302 -7.54 -28.20 -21.85
CA GLY A 302 -6.95 -27.20 -20.96
C GLY A 302 -5.41 -27.19 -20.99
N PHE A 303 -4.82 -26.64 -19.93
CA PHE A 303 -3.36 -26.54 -19.76
C PHE A 303 -3.00 -26.36 -18.28
N PHE A 304 -1.73 -26.63 -17.95
CA PHE A 304 -1.20 -26.38 -16.62
C PHE A 304 -0.55 -25.01 -16.53
N VAL A 305 -0.80 -24.30 -15.42
CA VAL A 305 -0.14 -23.02 -15.12
C VAL A 305 0.59 -23.12 -13.79
N LYS A 306 1.74 -22.44 -13.72
CA LYS A 306 2.40 -22.21 -12.44
C LYS A 306 1.95 -20.86 -11.91
N VAL A 307 1.26 -20.89 -10.77
CA VAL A 307 0.82 -19.67 -10.09
C VAL A 307 1.76 -19.36 -8.93
N TYR A 308 2.08 -18.08 -8.76
CA TYR A 308 2.87 -17.57 -7.65
C TYR A 308 1.95 -16.79 -6.73
N THR A 309 2.04 -17.06 -5.43
CA THR A 309 1.30 -16.34 -4.39
C THR A 309 2.22 -16.04 -3.21
N GLU A 310 1.85 -15.06 -2.40
CA GLU A 310 2.57 -14.72 -1.17
C GLU A 310 2.40 -15.82 -0.12
N SER A 311 3.52 -16.29 0.44
CA SER A 311 3.49 -17.31 1.49
C SER A 311 2.79 -16.79 2.75
N GLY A 312 1.80 -17.53 3.26
CA GLY A 312 1.08 -17.18 4.48
C GLY A 312 -0.18 -16.32 4.26
N ASN A 313 -0.49 -15.95 3.01
CA ASN A 313 -1.74 -15.28 2.67
C ASN A 313 -2.83 -16.32 2.33
N ALA A 314 -3.61 -16.71 3.34
CA ALA A 314 -4.66 -17.71 3.21
C ALA A 314 -5.73 -17.31 2.17
N ILE A 315 -6.11 -16.02 2.13
CA ILE A 315 -7.09 -15.50 1.17
C ILE A 315 -6.65 -15.78 -0.27
N LEU A 316 -5.39 -15.48 -0.61
CA LEU A 316 -4.88 -15.75 -1.95
C LEU A 316 -4.78 -17.24 -2.25
N ALA A 317 -4.45 -18.09 -1.27
CA ALA A 317 -4.42 -19.54 -1.46
C ALA A 317 -5.81 -20.12 -1.73
N ASP A 318 -6.81 -19.69 -0.96
CA ASP A 318 -8.21 -20.10 -1.11
C ASP A 318 -8.79 -19.59 -2.44
N MET A 319 -8.47 -18.34 -2.83
CA MET A 319 -8.87 -17.79 -4.13
C MET A 319 -8.32 -18.63 -5.27
N LEU A 320 -7.07 -19.07 -5.19
CA LEU A 320 -6.51 -19.95 -6.19
C LEU A 320 -7.24 -21.28 -6.24
N ALA A 321 -7.52 -21.91 -5.09
CA ALA A 321 -8.26 -23.18 -5.05
C ALA A 321 -9.66 -23.08 -5.67
N MET A 322 -10.30 -21.92 -5.61
CA MET A 322 -11.61 -21.67 -6.23
C MET A 322 -11.53 -21.24 -7.70
N ALA A 323 -10.36 -20.84 -8.17
CA ALA A 323 -10.13 -20.36 -9.53
C ALA A 323 -9.59 -21.42 -10.51
N VAL A 324 -9.24 -22.63 -10.04
CA VAL A 324 -8.68 -23.72 -10.86
C VAL A 324 -9.69 -24.83 -11.11
#